data_AF-A0A938EKS4-F1
#
_entry.id   AF-A0A938EKS4-F1
#
_cell.length_a   1.000
_cell.length_b   1.000
_cell.length_c   1.000
_cell.angle_alpha   90.00
_cell.angle_beta   90.00
_cell.angle_gamma   90.00
#
_symmetry.space_group_name_H-M   'P 1'
#
loop_
_entity.id
_entity.type
_entity.pdbx_description
1 polymer ?
#
loop_
_entity_poly.entity_id
_entity_poly.type
_entity_poly.pdbx_seq_one_letter_code
_entity_poly.pdbx_strand_id
1 'polypeptide(L)' 'MRKGIRYAIDYGEVRVGLAKSDIEAIMGVPVVTLKNDQDLITNILS' A
#
# COMPACT_ATOMS: atom_id res chain seq x y z
N MET A 1 12.90 -1.91 5.80
CA MET A 1 12.28 -0.62 5.42
C MET A 1 13.37 0.44 5.25
N ARG A 2 13.38 1.19 4.13
CA ARG A 2 14.32 2.30 3.94
C ARG A 2 13.74 3.57 4.58
N LYS A 3 14.54 4.25 5.41
CA LYS A 3 14.13 5.48 6.09
C LYS A 3 13.75 6.55 5.05
N GLY A 4 12.69 7.30 5.31
CA GLY A 4 12.17 8.37 4.44
C GLY A 4 11.08 7.93 3.45
N ILE A 5 10.97 6.63 3.14
CA ILE A 5 9.85 6.09 2.34
C ILE A 5 8.60 5.98 3.22
N ARG A 6 7.47 6.51 2.75
CA ARG A 6 6.15 6.42 3.39
C ARG A 6 5.26 5.49 2.58
N TYR A 7 4.42 4.72 3.26
CA TYR A 7 3.38 3.91 2.63
C TYR A 7 2.01 4.50 2.94
N ALA A 8 1.16 4.56 1.94
CA ALA A 8 -0.23 4.98 2.06
C ALA A 8 -1.14 3.80 1.78
N ILE A 9 -2.15 3.62 2.64
CA ILE A 9 -3.18 2.59 2.51
C ILE A 9 -4.49 3.32 2.21
N ASP A 10 -5.09 2.98 1.07
CA ASP A 10 -6.42 3.42 0.68
C ASP A 10 -7.39 2.25 0.85
N TYR A 11 -8.23 2.32 1.88
CA TYR A 11 -9.15 1.24 2.25
C TYR A 11 -10.54 1.47 1.65
N GLY A 12 -11.01 0.53 0.85
CA GLY A 12 -12.39 0.45 0.39
C GLY A 12 -13.01 -0.92 0.67
N GLU A 13 -14.34 -0.98 0.70
CA GLU A 13 -15.07 -2.22 1.03
C GLU A 13 -14.75 -3.39 0.09
N VAL A 14 -14.37 -3.10 -1.16
CA VAL A 14 -14.08 -4.13 -2.18
C VAL A 14 -12.58 -4.32 -2.40
N ARG A 15 -11.78 -3.26 -2.20
CA ARG A 15 -10.35 -3.26 -2.54
C ARG A 15 -9.56 -2.39 -1.58
N VAL A 16 -8.29 -2.74 -1.41
CA VAL A 16 -7.31 -1.94 -0.66
C VAL A 16 -6.15 -1.60 -1.59
N GLY A 17 -5.89 -0.31 -1.75
CA GLY A 17 -4.74 0.21 -2.49
C GLY A 17 -3.54 0.43 -1.56
N LEU A 18 -2.35 0.06 -2.02
CA LEU A 18 -1.08 0.41 -1.39
C LEU A 18 -0.26 1.28 -2.34
N ALA A 19 0.21 2.41 -1.86
CA ALA A 19 1.16 3.27 -2.55
C ALA A 19 2.39 3.53 -1.68
N LYS A 20 3.50 3.90 -2.31
CA LYS A 20 4.72 4.33 -1.63
C LYS A 20 5.19 5.68 -2.15
N SER A 21 5.78 6.48 -1.27
CA SER A 21 6.46 7.70 -1.69
C SER A 21 7.91 7.43 -2.12
N ASP A 22 8.52 8.39 -2.81
CA ASP A 22 9.98 8.55 -2.80
C ASP A 22 10.49 8.99 -1.41
N ILE A 23 11.82 9.11 -1.28
CA ILE A 23 12.48 9.44 -0.01
C ILE A 23 12.24 10.89 0.45
N GLU A 24 11.96 11.79 -0.50
CA GLU A 24 11.66 13.20 -0.24
C GLU A 24 10.16 13.45 0.01
N ALA A 25 9.34 12.39 -0.09
CA ALA A 25 7.89 12.43 -0.01
C ALA A 25 7.23 13.39 -1.03
N ILE A 26 7.83 13.53 -2.22
CA ILE A 26 7.33 14.39 -3.30
C ILE A 26 6.43 13.59 -4.24
N MET A 27 6.87 12.40 -4.66
CA MET A 27 6.13 11.55 -5.60
C MET A 27 5.60 10.30 -4.92
N GLY A 28 4.30 10.05 -5.07
CA GLY A 28 3.65 8.78 -4.74
C GLY A 28 3.52 7.89 -5.96
N VAL A 29 3.85 6.60 -5.82
CA VAL A 29 3.67 5.59 -6.88
C VAL A 29 2.84 4.42 -6.37
N PRO A 30 1.97 3.84 -7.20
CA PRO A 30 1.21 2.66 -6.82
C PRO A 30 2.14 1.46 -6.60
N VAL A 31 1.81 0.63 -5.61
CA VAL A 31 2.50 -0.63 -5.31
C VAL A 31 1.63 -1.80 -5.73
N VAL A 32 0.42 -1.87 -5.18
CA VAL A 32 -0.54 -2.96 -5.45
C VAL A 32 -1.97 -2.52 -5.13
N THR A 33 -2.93 -3.16 -5.77
CA THR A 33 -4.35 -3.13 -5.35
C THR A 33 -4.78 -4.55 -5.03
N LEU A 34 -5.19 -4.79 -3.80
CA LEU A 34 -5.63 -6.09 -3.30
C LEU A 34 -7.15 -6.13 -3.20
N LYS A 35 -7.72 -7.33 -3.30
CA LYS A 35 -9.12 -7.57 -2.94
C LYS A 35 -9.27 -7.45 -1.42
N ASN A 36 -10.34 -6.82 -0.97
CA ASN A 36 -10.66 -6.73 0.45
C ASN A 36 -11.52 -7.93 0.85
N ASP A 37 -10.87 -9.05 1.13
CA ASP A 37 -11.52 -10.27 1.62
C ASP A 37 -10.71 -10.90 2.77
N GLN A 38 -11.04 -12.13 3.14
CA GLN A 38 -10.44 -12.83 4.29
C GLN A 38 -8.92 -13.03 4.14
N ASP A 39 -8.41 -12.97 2.91
CA ASP A 39 -6.99 -13.17 2.62
C ASP A 39 -6.21 -11.85 2.58
N LEU A 40 -6.86 -10.69 2.80
CA LEU A 40 -6.23 -9.37 2.68
C LEU A 40 -4.93 -9.26 3.48
N ILE A 41 -4.94 -9.63 4.77
CA ILE A 41 -3.77 -9.51 5.65
C ILE A 41 -2.64 -10.44 5.18
N THR A 42 -2.99 -11.67 4.79
CA THR A 42 -2.04 -12.63 4.24
C THR A 42 -1.38 -12.08 2.98
N ASN A 43 -2.17 -11.49 2.08
CA ASN A 43 -1.71 -10.91 0.82
C ASN A 43 -0.87 -9.63 1.00
N ILE A 44 -0.98 -8.93 2.14
CA ILE A 44 -0.13 -7.77 2.47
C ILE A 44 1.24 -8.21 3.00
N LEU A 45 1.31 -9.36 3.68
CA LEU A 45 2.51 -9.83 4.37
C LEU A 45 3.35 -10.81 3.54
N SER A 46 2.81 -11.35 2.44
CA SER A 46 3.50 -12.20 1.46
C SER A 46 4.50 -11.43 0.61
#